data_AF-A0A537T057-F1
#
_entry.id   AF-A0A537T057-F1
#
_cell.length_a   1.000
_cell.length_b   1.000
_cell.length_c   1.000
_cell.angle_alpha   90.00
_cell.angle_beta   90.00
_cell.angle_gamma   90.00
#
_symmetry.space_group_name_H-M   'P 1'
#
loop_
_entity.id
_entity.type
_entity.pdbx_description
1 polymer ?
#
loop_
_entity_poly.entity_id
_entity_poly.type
_entity_poly.pdbx_seq_one_letter_code
_entity_poly.pdbx_strand_id
1 'polypeptide(L)' 'MRFALAAAILVFVLETAGAGAGSSGKLRFAATADACLANCASENASCKRVCPVTFSTPCLSACDSQAQTCRQRCEPK' A
#
# COMPACT_ATOMS: atom_id res chain seq x y z
N MET A 1 -11.61 -14.45 -30.67
CA MET A 1 -11.35 -13.06 -30.25
C MET A 1 -12.03 -12.80 -28.89
N ARG A 2 -11.46 -13.29 -27.78
CA ARG A 2 -11.99 -13.05 -26.41
C ARG A 2 -10.91 -13.01 -25.31
N PHE A 3 -9.63 -13.19 -25.65
CA PHE A 3 -8.54 -13.32 -24.67
C PHE A 3 -7.60 -12.11 -24.59
N ALA A 4 -7.87 -11.04 -25.35
CA ALA A 4 -6.98 -9.87 -25.41
C ALA A 4 -7.31 -8.74 -24.42
N LEU A 5 -8.37 -8.87 -23.61
CA LEU A 5 -8.86 -7.80 -22.74
C LEU A 5 -8.51 -7.97 -21.25
N ALA A 6 -7.84 -9.06 -20.86
CA ALA A 6 -7.51 -9.33 -19.45
C ALA A 6 -6.15 -8.77 -19.00
N ALA A 7 -5.33 -8.21 -19.90
CA ALA A 7 -3.94 -7.85 -19.60
C ALA A 7 -3.71 -6.37 -19.25
N ALA A 8 -4.76 -5.53 -19.22
CA ALA A 8 -4.59 -4.07 -19.10
C ALA A 8 -4.83 -3.50 -17.69
N ILE A 9 -5.12 -4.33 -16.67
CA ILE A 9 -5.48 -3.86 -15.31
C ILE A 9 -4.47 -4.35 -14.26
N LEU A 10 -3.17 -4.34 -14.60
CA LEU A 10 -2.08 -4.60 -13.64
C LEU A 10 -1.04 -3.47 -13.62
N VAL A 11 -1.44 -2.27 -14.03
CA VAL A 11 -0.59 -1.07 -13.99
C VAL A 11 -1.32 0.00 -13.19
N PHE A 12 -1.45 -0.15 -11.86
CA PHE A 12 -1.77 0.95 -10.94
C PHE A 12 -1.65 0.56 -9.45
N VAL A 13 -0.58 -0.14 -9.07
CA VAL A 13 -0.11 -0.02 -7.68
C VAL A 13 1.26 0.63 -7.74
N LEU A 14 1.21 1.92 -7.43
CA LEU A 14 2.31 2.86 -7.32
C LEU A 14 3.52 2.22 -6.64
N GLU A 15 4.66 2.48 -7.28
CA GLU A 15 5.91 2.78 -6.63
C GLU A 15 5.68 3.55 -5.31
N THR A 16 5.74 2.87 -4.17
CA THR A 16 6.24 3.54 -2.96
C THR A 16 7.75 3.54 -3.09
N ALA A 17 8.26 4.57 -3.75
CA ALA A 17 9.67 4.90 -3.82
C ALA A 17 10.24 4.92 -2.40
N GLY A 18 11.05 3.90 -2.07
CA GLY A 18 11.93 3.92 -0.92
C GLY A 18 13.03 4.93 -1.18
N ALA A 19 12.73 6.22 -0.99
CA ALA A 19 13.69 7.29 -1.16
C ALA A 19 14.59 7.40 0.08
N GLY A 20 15.90 7.25 -0.13
CA GLY A 20 16.91 7.93 0.69
C GLY A 20 17.93 7.05 1.40
N ALA A 21 18.91 6.54 0.63
CA ALA A 21 20.24 6.28 1.18
C ALA A 21 20.84 7.63 1.64
N GLY A 22 21.07 7.80 2.94
CA GLY A 22 21.63 9.04 3.47
C GLY A 22 21.82 9.02 4.98
N SER A 23 23.06 8.77 5.40
CA SER A 23 23.52 8.72 6.78
C SER A 23 23.20 10.01 7.57
N SER A 24 22.11 10.01 8.34
CA SER A 24 21.72 11.01 9.36
C SER A 24 20.60 10.41 10.23
N GLY A 25 20.88 9.24 10.82
CA GLY A 25 19.89 8.17 10.95
C GLY A 25 19.26 7.92 12.32
N LYS A 26 18.58 8.89 12.94
CA LYS A 26 17.70 8.51 14.08
C LYS A 26 16.47 9.38 14.31
N LEU A 27 16.57 10.69 14.08
CA LEU A 27 15.44 11.61 14.31
C LEU A 27 14.48 11.69 13.12
N ARG A 28 14.98 11.55 11.88
CA ARG A 28 14.12 11.51 10.68
C ARG A 28 13.37 10.19 10.55
N PHE A 29 13.95 9.09 11.04
CA PHE A 29 13.36 7.74 10.92
C PHE A 29 12.04 7.58 11.69
N ALA A 30 11.91 8.20 12.85
CA ALA A 30 10.66 8.17 13.63
C ALA A 30 9.54 8.97 12.93
N ALA A 31 9.87 10.15 12.41
CA ALA A 31 8.93 10.96 11.61
C ALA A 31 8.54 10.25 10.30
N THR A 32 9.46 9.51 9.68
CA THR A 32 9.16 8.72 8.49
C THR A 32 8.35 7.47 8.82
N ALA A 33 8.52 6.86 10.00
CA ALA A 33 7.69 5.73 10.42
C ALA A 33 6.24 6.15 10.62
N ASP A 34 6.01 7.28 11.32
CA ASP A 34 4.66 7.83 11.50
C ASP A 34 4.03 8.24 10.17
N ALA A 35 4.78 8.94 9.30
CA ALA A 35 4.34 9.26 7.94
C ALA A 35 4.07 8.01 7.08
N CYS A 36 4.88 6.96 7.24
CA CYS A 36 4.69 5.68 6.57
C CYS A 36 3.39 5.00 7.04
N LEU A 37 3.14 4.95 8.35
CA LEU A 37 1.92 4.40 8.92
C LEU A 37 0.68 5.19 8.48
N ALA A 38 0.76 6.52 8.44
CA ALA A 38 -0.30 7.39 7.94
C ALA A 38 -0.57 7.12 6.45
N ASN A 39 0.48 6.93 5.64
CA ASN A 39 0.33 6.57 4.23
C ASN A 39 -0.32 5.18 4.07
N CYS A 40 0.10 4.17 4.84
CA CYS A 40 -0.53 2.84 4.84
C CYS A 40 -2.03 2.92 5.19
N ALA A 41 -2.41 3.78 6.13
CA ALA A 41 -3.80 3.98 6.50
C ALA A 41 -4.60 4.66 5.37
N SER A 42 -4.00 5.67 4.71
CA SER A 42 -4.59 6.36 3.56
C SER A 42 -4.80 5.41 2.37
N GLU A 43 -3.79 4.61 2.03
CA GLU A 43 -3.86 3.62 0.96
C GLU A 43 -4.90 2.54 1.24
N ASN A 44 -5.00 2.06 2.49
CA ASN A 44 -6.04 1.11 2.89
C ASN A 44 -7.45 1.70 2.71
N ALA A 45 -7.66 2.96 3.13
CA ALA A 45 -8.94 3.63 2.96
C ALA A 45 -9.30 3.80 1.48
N SER A 46 -8.33 4.17 0.64
CA SER A 46 -8.49 4.25 -0.82
C SER A 46 -8.81 2.89 -1.43
N CYS A 47 -8.11 1.83 -1.03
CA CYS A 47 -8.35 0.46 -1.47
C CYS A 47 -9.78 0.00 -1.12
N LYS A 48 -10.24 0.27 0.10
CA LYS A 48 -11.60 -0.11 0.53
C LYS A 48 -12.70 0.61 -0.24
N ARG A 49 -12.46 1.86 -0.70
CA ARG A 49 -13.44 2.63 -1.49
C ARG A 49 -13.65 2.09 -2.90
N VAL A 50 -12.63 1.46 -3.49
CA VAL A 50 -12.72 0.90 -4.85
C VAL A 50 -13.20 -0.55 -4.86
N CYS A 51 -13.48 -1.14 -3.69
CA CYS A 51 -13.94 -2.52 -3.62
C CYS A 51 -15.31 -2.70 -4.28
N PRO A 52 -15.46 -3.67 -5.19
CA PRO A 52 -16.73 -3.93 -5.87
C PRO A 52 -17.74 -4.53 -4.90
N VAL A 53 -18.99 -4.11 -4.99
CA VAL A 53 -20.07 -4.55 -4.08
C VAL A 53 -20.21 -6.07 -4.08
N THR A 54 -20.14 -6.69 -5.27
CA THR A 54 -20.29 -8.14 -5.51
C THR A 54 -19.20 -9.00 -4.86
N PHE A 55 -18.01 -8.43 -4.63
CA PHE A 55 -16.85 -9.12 -4.02
C PHE A 55 -16.24 -8.28 -2.90
N SER A 56 -17.09 -7.60 -2.12
CA SER A 56 -16.66 -6.68 -1.07
C SER A 56 -15.80 -7.40 -0.04
N THR A 57 -16.25 -8.53 0.49
CA THR A 57 -15.55 -9.25 1.58
C THR A 57 -14.12 -9.66 1.22
N PRO A 58 -13.84 -10.37 0.10
CA PRO A 58 -12.47 -10.71 -0.26
C PRO A 58 -11.62 -9.49 -0.62
N CYS A 59 -12.22 -8.45 -1.23
CA CYS A 59 -11.51 -7.21 -1.52
C CYS A 59 -11.09 -6.48 -0.24
N LEU A 60 -12.01 -6.33 0.73
CA LEU A 60 -11.72 -5.71 2.02
C LEU A 60 -10.63 -6.47 2.78
N SER A 61 -10.64 -7.81 2.75
CA SER A 61 -9.58 -8.64 3.32
C SER A 61 -8.23 -8.44 2.64
N ALA A 62 -8.21 -8.29 1.31
CA ALA A 62 -6.98 -8.04 0.56
C ALA A 62 -6.41 -6.65 0.89
N CYS A 63 -7.25 -5.61 0.96
CA CYS A 63 -6.84 -4.27 1.40
C CYS A 63 -6.24 -4.28 2.81
N ASP A 64 -6.85 -5.04 3.73
CA ASP A 64 -6.35 -5.13 5.10
C ASP A 64 -5.01 -5.87 5.18
N SER A 65 -4.85 -6.96 4.42
CA SER A 65 -3.59 -7.70 4.30
C SER A 65 -2.46 -6.84 3.72
N GLN A 66 -2.77 -6.02 2.72
CA GLN A 66 -1.84 -5.04 2.15
C GLN A 66 -1.45 -3.99 3.20
N ALA A 67 -2.41 -3.48 3.97
CA ALA A 67 -2.15 -2.52 5.04
C ALA A 67 -1.28 -3.09 6.16
N GLN A 68 -1.51 -4.35 6.56
CA GLN A 68 -0.68 -5.03 7.55
C GLN A 68 0.76 -5.22 7.05
N THR A 69 0.94 -5.60 5.78
CA THR A 69 2.26 -5.73 5.18
C THR A 69 2.96 -4.37 5.09
N CYS A 70 2.22 -3.31 4.75
CA CYS A 70 2.72 -1.94 4.72
C CYS A 70 3.23 -1.49 6.10
N ARG A 71 2.45 -1.73 7.16
CA ARG A 71 2.85 -1.42 8.55
C ARG A 71 4.12 -2.14 8.98
N GLN A 72 4.23 -3.44 8.67
CA GLN A 72 5.44 -4.23 8.96
C GLN A 72 6.69 -3.68 8.24
N ARG A 73 6.52 -3.03 7.10
CA ARG A 73 7.61 -2.36 6.37
C ARG A 73 7.97 -1.00 6.97
N CYS A 74 7.05 -0.36 7.69
CA CYS A 74 7.27 0.91 8.39
C CYS A 74 7.99 0.73 9.73
N GLU A 75 7.95 -0.46 10.33
CA GLU A 75 8.71 -0.75 11.54
C GLU A 75 10.22 -0.81 11.23
N PRO A 76 11.04 0.05 11.86
CA PRO A 76 12.49 -0.07 11.74
C PRO A 76 12.95 -1.35 12.44
N LYS A 77 13.69 -2.21 11.72
CA LYS A 77 14.24 -3.47 12.24
C LYS A 77 15.44 -3.25 13.15
#